data_AF-A0A2S2FG90-F1
#
_entry.id   AF-A0A2S2FG90-F1
#
_cell.length_a   1.000
_cell.length_b   1.000
_cell.length_c   1.000
_cell.angle_alpha   90.00
_cell.angle_beta   90.00
_cell.angle_gamma   90.00
#
_symmetry.space_group_name_H-M   'P 1'
#
loop_
_entity.id
_entity.type
_entity.pdbx_description
1 polymer ?
#
loop_
_entity_poly.entity_id
_entity_poly.type
_entity_poly.pdbx_seq_one_letter_code
_entity_poly.pdbx_strand_id
1 'polypeptide(L)' 'MNKKIEKYGVPMVERPKIQATKQLDLSGDTGKQIVKSETKLALRTHSKTFKRLADM' A
#
# COMPACT_ATOMS: atom_id res chain seq x y z
N MET A 1 -18.13 -15.52 -15.37
CA MET A 1 -19.23 -14.58 -15.71
C MET A 1 -20.48 -14.97 -14.93
N ASN A 2 -21.10 -14.05 -14.20
CA ASN A 2 -22.31 -14.34 -13.41
C ASN A 2 -23.56 -14.19 -14.28
N LYS A 3 -24.09 -15.31 -14.80
CA LYS A 3 -25.34 -15.40 -15.59
C LYS A 3 -26.62 -14.92 -14.87
N LYS A 4 -26.52 -14.47 -13.62
CA LYS A 4 -27.65 -14.05 -12.78
C LYS A 4 -28.20 -12.66 -13.13
N ILE A 5 -27.43 -11.83 -13.83
CA ILE A 5 -27.75 -10.40 -14.02
C ILE A 5 -28.70 -10.16 -15.21
N GLU A 6 -28.73 -11.07 -16.20
CA GLU A 6 -29.59 -10.97 -17.39
C GLU A 6 -31.10 -11.02 -17.05
N LYS A 7 -31.47 -11.69 -15.95
CA LYS A 7 -32.86 -11.74 -15.44
C LYS A 7 -33.44 -10.36 -15.11
N TYR A 8 -32.58 -9.37 -14.88
CA TYR A 8 -32.96 -8.01 -14.50
C TYR A 8 -32.95 -7.02 -15.68
N GLY A 9 -32.88 -7.49 -16.93
CA GLY A 9 -32.95 -6.65 -18.13
C GLY A 9 -31.70 -5.81 -18.38
N VAL A 10 -30.59 -6.09 -17.69
CA VAL A 10 -29.32 -5.39 -17.88
C VAL A 10 -28.45 -6.16 -18.89
N PRO A 11 -28.02 -5.53 -20.00
CA PRO A 11 -27.19 -6.19 -21.00
C PRO A 11 -25.82 -6.57 -20.42
N MET A 12 -25.39 -7.81 -20.66
CA MET A 12 -24.08 -8.30 -20.25
C MET A 12 -23.00 -7.71 -21.16
N VAL A 13 -22.19 -6.79 -20.63
CA VAL A 13 -21.03 -6.25 -21.33
C VAL A 13 -19.77 -6.90 -20.78
N GLU A 14 -18.91 -7.42 -21.66
CA GLU A 14 -17.59 -7.89 -21.28
C GLU A 14 -16.73 -6.70 -20.82
N ARG A 15 -16.47 -6.65 -19.50
CA ARG A 15 -15.59 -5.64 -18.92
C ARG A 15 -14.18 -6.22 -18.80
N PRO A 16 -13.14 -5.52 -19.27
CA PRO A 16 -11.77 -5.95 -19.05
C PRO A 16 -11.50 -6.02 -17.54
N LYS A 17 -10.93 -7.14 -17.09
CA LYS A 17 -10.55 -7.33 -15.70
C LYS A 17 -9.24 -6.58 -15.44
N ILE A 18 -9.36 -5.30 -15.08
CA ILE A 18 -8.22 -4.47 -14.70
C ILE A 18 -7.67 -5.01 -13.38
N GLN A 19 -6.47 -5.57 -13.40
CA GLN A 19 -5.77 -5.96 -12.17
C GLN A 19 -5.21 -4.71 -11.50
N ALA A 20 -5.47 -4.55 -10.21
CA ALA A 20 -4.88 -3.46 -9.45
C ALA A 20 -3.36 -3.66 -9.38
N THR A 21 -2.58 -2.77 -10.00
CA THR A 21 -1.14 -2.70 -9.79
C THR A 21 -0.87 -2.15 -8.40
N LYS A 22 -0.68 -3.05 -7.43
CA LYS A 22 -0.27 -2.68 -6.07
C LYS A 22 1.24 -2.39 -6.05
N GLN A 23 1.65 -1.29 -6.67
CA GLN A 23 3.02 -0.77 -6.54
C GLN A 23 3.02 0.30 -5.45
N LEU A 24 3.86 0.09 -4.43
CA LEU A 24 4.12 1.09 -3.40
C LEU A 24 5.19 2.05 -3.95
N ASP A 25 4.78 3.25 -4.34
CA ASP A 25 5.71 4.32 -4.71
C ASP A 25 5.99 5.22 -3.50
N LEU A 26 7.26 5.31 -3.12
CA LEU A 26 7.73 6.11 -1.98
C LEU A 26 8.25 7.49 -2.40
N SER A 27 8.26 7.81 -3.70
CA SER A 27 8.85 9.04 -4.25
C SER A 27 7.99 10.28 -3.98
N GLY A 28 6.67 10.10 -3.95
CA GLY A 28 5.71 11.16 -3.69
C GLY A 28 5.65 11.62 -2.23
N ASP A 29 4.91 12.69 -1.96
CA ASP A 29 4.84 13.26 -0.61
C ASP A 29 4.16 12.33 0.41
N THR A 30 3.21 11.52 -0.05
CA THR A 30 2.61 10.43 0.74
C THR A 30 3.64 9.35 1.09
N GLY A 31 4.49 8.99 0.12
CA GLY A 31 5.62 8.09 0.31
C GLY A 31 6.61 8.60 1.36
N LYS A 32 6.99 9.88 1.26
CA LYS A 32 7.84 10.55 2.26
C LYS A 32 7.22 10.54 3.65
N GLN A 33 5.89 10.69 3.75
CA GLN A 33 5.20 10.64 5.03
C GLN A 33 5.26 9.24 5.65
N ILE A 34 5.06 8.19 4.86
CA ILE A 34 5.21 6.80 5.30
C ILE A 34 6.63 6.55 5.82
N VAL A 35 7.65 6.95 5.05
CA VAL A 35 9.04 6.78 5.49
C VAL A 35 9.30 7.50 6.82
N LYS A 36 8.81 8.73 6.98
CA LYS A 36 8.96 9.50 8.22
C LYS A 36 8.26 8.84 9.41
N SER A 37 7.03 8.33 9.22
CA SER A 37 6.28 7.69 10.31
C SER A 37 6.97 6.40 10.76
N GLU A 38 7.35 5.55 9.81
CA GLU A 38 8.01 4.28 10.10
C GLU A 38 9.39 4.48 10.74
N THR A 39 10.18 5.44 10.23
CA THR A 39 11.50 5.74 10.80
C THR A 39 11.37 6.26 12.23
N LYS A 40 10.39 7.14 12.50
CA LYS A 40 10.14 7.65 13.85
C LYS A 40 9.71 6.53 14.80
N LEU A 41 8.91 5.57 14.33
CA LEU A 41 8.52 4.40 15.13
C LEU A 41 9.75 3.54 15.44
N ALA A 42 10.55 3.19 14.44
CA ALA A 42 11.75 2.37 14.61
C ALA A 42 12.74 2.98 15.62
N LEU A 43 12.99 4.30 15.54
CA LEU A 43 13.87 5.02 16.47
C LEU A 43 13.37 4.97 17.92
N ARG A 44 12.05 5.03 18.12
CA ARG A 44 11.44 4.94 19.46
C ARG A 44 11.57 3.52 20.02
N THR A 45 11.24 2.52 19.19
CA THR A 45 11.25 1.11 19.59
C THR A 45 12.67 0.61 19.89
N HIS A 46 13.67 1.06 19.13
CA HIS A 46 15.03 0.54 19.20
C HIS A 46 16.09 1.59 19.61
N SER A 47 15.72 2.50 20.51
CA SER A 47 16.59 3.61 20.94
C SER A 47 17.97 3.16 21.46
N LYS A 48 18.04 2.08 22.25
CA LYS A 48 19.30 1.52 22.77
C LYS A 48 20.18 0.94 21.67
N THR A 49 19.58 0.32 20.66
CA THR A 49 20.29 -0.28 19.52
C THR A 49 20.91 0.81 18.67
N PHE A 50 20.16 1.86 18.36
CA PHE A 50 20.69 3.02 17.63
C PHE A 50 21.76 3.76 18.42
N LYS A 51 21.61 3.89 19.74
CA LYS A 51 22.66 4.46 20.60
C LYS A 51 23.96 3.65 20.51
N ARG A 52 23.86 2.32 20.65
CA ARG A 52 25.03 1.43 20.55
C ARG A 52 25.68 1.44 19.17
N LEU A 53 24.90 1.58 18.09
CA LEU A 53 25.41 1.73 16.72
C LEU A 53 26.08 3.08 16.50
N ALA A 54 25.62 4.15 17.15
CA ALA A 54 26.25 5.46 17.07
C ALA A 54 27.57 5.54 17.85
N ASP A 55 27.72 4.71 18.90
CA ASP A 55 28.91 4.62 19.72
C ASP A 55 29.97 3.62 19.17
N MET A 56 29.68 2.92 18.06
CA MET A 56 30.60 2.02 17.34
C MET A 56 31.43 2.77 16.30
#